data_AF-A0A2M7WUM2-F1
#
_entry.id   AF-A0A2M7WUM2-F1
#
_cell.length_a   1.000
_cell.length_b   1.000
_cell.length_c   1.000
_cell.angle_alpha   90.00
_cell.angle_beta   90.00
_cell.angle_gamma   90.00
#
_symmetry.space_group_name_H-M   'P 1'
#
loop_
_entity.id
_entity.type
_entity.pdbx_description
1 polymer ?
#
loop_
_entity_poly.entity_id
_entity_poly.type
_entity_poly.pdbx_seq_one_letter_code
_entity_poly.pdbx_strand_id
1 'polypeptide(L)'
;NWHAYGLAKRALGYAASMWQMEHPDSTYRFNTLNPGRVRTALFKRTFGGEHPSMVPPPASVAPAYLYLLSDAAKDVRGQTLHAVDLIKD
;
A
#
# COMPACT_ATOMS: atom_id res chain seq x y z
N ASN A 1 9.24 0.31 15.02
CA ASN A 1 8.76 -1.09 14.94
C ASN A 1 7.44 -1.20 15.70
N TRP A 2 6.45 -1.88 15.12
CA TRP A 2 5.07 -2.01 15.64
C TRP A 2 4.80 -3.44 16.15
N HIS A 3 5.78 -4.06 16.81
CA HIS A 3 5.73 -5.47 17.25
C HIS A 3 5.19 -6.40 16.14
N ALA A 4 4.22 -7.26 16.47
CA ALA A 4 3.60 -8.22 15.57
C ALA A 4 2.98 -7.55 14.32
N TYR A 5 2.40 -6.35 14.44
CA TYR A 5 1.86 -5.64 13.28
C TYR A 5 2.96 -5.27 12.28
N GLY A 6 4.09 -4.76 12.78
CA GLY A 6 5.25 -4.42 11.95
C GLY A 6 5.85 -5.66 11.28
N LEU A 7 5.93 -6.79 12.00
CA LEU A 7 6.38 -8.07 11.44
C LEU A 7 5.45 -8.53 10.31
N ALA A 8 4.14 -8.59 10.58
CA ALA A 8 3.14 -9.06 9.62
C ALA A 8 3.12 -8.20 8.33
N LYS A 9 3.23 -6.87 8.45
CA LYS A 9 3.24 -5.98 7.28
C LYS A 9 4.51 -6.10 6.44
N ARG A 10 5.66 -6.41 7.05
CA ARG A 10 6.88 -6.72 6.29
C ARG A 10 6.77 -8.07 5.59
N ALA A 11 6.29 -9.10 6.30
CA ALA A 11 6.07 -10.43 5.73
C ALA A 11 5.12 -10.40 4.52
N LEU A 12 4.09 -9.55 4.56
CA LEU A 12 3.13 -9.39 3.46
C LEU A 12 3.80 -8.95 2.14
N GLY A 13 4.82 -8.08 2.20
CA GLY A 13 5.57 -7.67 1.01
C GLY A 13 6.35 -8.83 0.38
N TYR A 14 6.99 -9.65 1.22
CA TYR A 14 7.68 -10.86 0.75
C TYR A 14 6.71 -11.89 0.18
N ALA A 15 5.55 -12.09 0.78
CA ALA A 15 4.52 -13.00 0.26
C ALA A 15 4.08 -12.62 -1.16
N ALA A 16 3.83 -11.32 -1.41
CA ALA A 16 3.48 -10.85 -2.75
C ALA A 16 4.62 -11.06 -3.76
N SER A 17 5.88 -10.82 -3.36
CA SER A 17 7.05 -11.06 -4.22
C SER A 17 7.21 -12.55 -4.55
N MET A 18 7.05 -13.45 -3.56
CA MET A 18 7.11 -14.90 -3.77
C MET A 18 6.01 -15.38 -4.71
N TRP A 19 4.76 -14.99 -4.47
CA TRP A 19 3.66 -15.35 -5.37
C TRP A 19 3.86 -14.82 -6.79
N GLN A 20 4.47 -13.65 -6.94
CA GLN A 20 4.83 -13.16 -8.26
C GLN A 20 5.89 -14.02 -8.95
N MET A 21 6.92 -14.46 -8.23
CA MET A 21 7.97 -15.34 -8.76
C MET A 21 7.44 -16.73 -9.12
N GLU A 22 6.45 -17.23 -8.39
CA GLU A 22 5.76 -18.50 -8.72
C GLU A 22 4.90 -18.39 -10.00
N HIS A 23 4.50 -17.17 -10.37
CA HIS A 23 3.60 -16.90 -11.50
C HIS A 23 4.18 -15.80 -12.42
N PRO A 24 5.36 -16.01 -13.03
CA PRO A 24 6.03 -14.96 -13.79
C PRO A 24 5.18 -14.47 -14.98
N ASP A 25 4.52 -15.40 -15.67
CA ASP A 25 3.80 -15.14 -16.93
C ASP A 25 2.27 -15.02 -16.77
N SER A 26 1.77 -14.94 -15.53
CA SER A 26 0.32 -14.83 -15.32
C SER A 26 -0.23 -13.46 -15.71
N THR A 27 -1.50 -13.43 -16.10
CA THR A 27 -2.23 -12.19 -16.42
C THR A 27 -2.52 -11.35 -15.17
N TYR A 28 -2.55 -11.97 -13.99
CA TYR A 28 -2.67 -11.30 -12.70
C TYR A 28 -1.30 -10.85 -12.17
N ARG A 29 -1.33 -9.92 -11.20
CA ARG A 29 -0.14 -9.29 -10.63
C ARG A 29 -0.25 -9.31 -9.12
N PHE A 30 0.86 -9.59 -8.44
CA PHE A 30 0.93 -9.49 -6.98
C PHE A 30 1.71 -8.25 -6.60
N ASN A 31 1.08 -7.30 -5.93
CA ASN A 31 1.75 -6.13 -5.38
C ASN A 31 1.15 -5.81 -4.01
N THR A 32 1.91 -5.08 -3.19
CA THR A 32 1.38 -4.47 -1.96
C THR A 32 1.50 -2.96 -2.06
N LEU A 33 0.53 -2.25 -1.48
CA LEU A 33 0.53 -0.80 -1.41
C LEU A 33 0.51 -0.36 0.04
N ASN A 34 1.50 0.44 0.42
CA ASN A 34 1.50 1.19 1.65
C ASN A 34 0.76 2.53 1.43
N PRO A 35 -0.45 2.71 1.99
CA PRO A 35 -1.21 3.94 1.82
C PRO A 35 -0.64 5.12 2.63
N GLY A 36 0.33 4.88 3.53
CA GLY A 36 0.85 5.91 4.42
C GLY A 36 -0.19 6.34 5.47
N ARG A 37 -0.19 7.65 5.79
CA ARG A 37 -1.05 8.22 6.83
C ARG A 37 -2.41 8.58 6.25
N VAL A 38 -3.44 7.85 6.67
CA VAL A 38 -4.82 8.04 6.18
C VAL A 38 -5.80 8.11 7.34
N ARG A 39 -6.71 9.08 7.30
CA ARG A 39 -7.73 9.33 8.31
C ARG A 39 -8.78 8.20 8.36
N THR A 40 -8.41 7.11 9.02
CA THR A 40 -9.23 5.91 9.24
C THR A 40 -9.45 5.66 10.73
N ALA A 41 -10.41 4.80 11.07
CA ALA A 41 -10.61 4.37 12.46
C ALA A 41 -9.36 3.68 13.05
N LEU A 42 -8.63 2.91 12.23
CA LEU A 42 -7.37 2.29 12.64
C LEU A 42 -6.32 3.35 12.99
N PHE A 43 -6.15 4.37 12.15
CA PHE A 43 -5.22 5.46 12.42
C PHE A 43 -5.58 6.20 13.71
N LYS A 44 -6.85 6.56 13.90
CA LYS A 44 -7.33 7.22 15.12
C LYS A 44 -7.05 6.39 16.39
N ARG A 45 -7.30 5.07 16.34
CA ARG A 45 -6.99 4.17 17.46
C ARG A 45 -5.49 4.13 17.78
N THR A 46 -4.66 4.29 16.75
CA THR A 46 -3.20 4.12 16.82
C THR A 46 -2.50 5.42 17.26
N PHE A 47 -3.01 6.56 16.81
CA PHE A 47 -2.44 7.90 17.02
C PHE A 47 -3.52 8.85 17.58
N GLY A 48 -4.08 8.51 18.75
CA GLY A 48 -5.25 9.21 19.31
C GLY A 48 -5.06 10.69 19.63
N GLY A 49 -3.81 11.15 19.78
CA GLY A 49 -3.48 12.56 20.05
C GLY A 49 -3.41 13.46 18.81
N GLU A 50 -3.50 12.89 17.60
CA GLU A 50 -3.40 13.68 16.38
C GLU A 50 -4.74 14.29 15.95
N HIS A 51 -4.72 15.58 15.61
CA HIS A 51 -5.92 16.27 15.14
C HIS A 51 -6.35 15.75 13.75
N PRO A 52 -7.64 15.44 13.51
CA PRO A 52 -8.09 14.85 12.24
C PRO A 52 -7.77 15.67 10.99
N SER A 53 -7.65 17.00 11.09
CA SER A 53 -7.27 17.85 9.95
C SER A 53 -5.81 17.70 9.52
N MET A 54 -4.94 17.17 10.39
CA MET A 54 -3.52 16.94 10.11
C MET A 54 -3.26 15.60 9.38
N VAL A 55 -4.33 14.82 9.14
CA VAL A 55 -4.26 13.51 8.51
C VAL A 55 -5.06 13.53 7.20
N PRO A 56 -4.44 13.19 6.06
CA PRO A 56 -5.12 13.17 4.77
C PRO A 56 -6.36 12.26 4.75
N PRO A 57 -7.43 12.64 4.04
CA PRO A 57 -8.61 11.78 3.86
C PRO A 57 -8.28 10.56 2.98
N PRO A 58 -9.05 9.45 3.07
CA PRO A 58 -8.86 8.30 2.17
C PRO A 58 -8.84 8.62 0.68
N ALA A 59 -9.63 9.62 0.25
CA ALA A 59 -9.66 10.08 -1.12
C ALA A 59 -8.30 10.57 -1.64
N SER A 60 -7.41 11.06 -0.77
CA SER A 60 -6.10 11.56 -1.18
C SER A 60 -5.15 10.46 -1.65
N VAL A 61 -5.39 9.19 -1.28
CA VAL A 61 -4.56 8.05 -1.70
C VAL A 61 -5.21 7.19 -2.78
N ALA A 62 -6.48 7.45 -3.10
CA ALA A 62 -7.23 6.72 -4.13
C ALA A 62 -6.52 6.69 -5.50
N PRO A 63 -5.83 7.76 -5.97
CA PRO A 63 -5.14 7.71 -7.26
C PRO A 63 -4.04 6.62 -7.34
N ALA A 64 -3.34 6.32 -6.24
CA ALA A 64 -2.35 5.22 -6.22
C ALA A 64 -3.01 3.85 -6.41
N TYR A 65 -4.20 3.64 -5.84
CA TYR A 65 -4.96 2.41 -6.05
C TYR A 65 -5.43 2.30 -7.50
N LEU A 66 -5.95 3.40 -8.06
CA LEU A 66 -6.38 3.45 -9.47
C LEU A 66 -5.21 3.16 -10.42
N TYR A 67 -4.02 3.73 -10.16
CA TYR A 67 -2.81 3.44 -10.92
C TYR A 67 -2.53 1.93 -10.95
N LEU A 68 -2.47 1.26 -9.79
CA LEU A 68 -2.18 -0.18 -9.71
C LEU A 68 -3.22 -1.07 -10.39
N LEU A 69 -4.49 -0.63 -10.40
CA LEU A 69 -5.59 -1.33 -11.05
C LEU A 69 -5.69 -1.03 -12.56
N SER A 70 -4.98 -0.02 -13.05
CA SER A 70 -4.98 0.38 -14.46
C SER A 70 -3.87 -0.31 -15.28
N ASP A 71 -3.94 -0.15 -16.60
CA ASP A 71 -2.89 -0.61 -17.52
C ASP A 71 -1.58 0.17 -17.37
N ALA A 72 -1.59 1.36 -16.77
CA ALA A 72 -0.38 2.13 -16.51
C ALA A 72 0.60 1.39 -15.58
N ALA A 73 0.09 0.48 -14.74
CA ALA A 73 0.89 -0.33 -13.83
C ALA A 73 1.03 -1.80 -14.28
N LYS A 74 0.78 -2.13 -15.57
CA LYS A 74 0.80 -3.53 -16.06
C LYS A 74 2.14 -4.24 -15.84
N ASP A 75 3.24 -3.48 -15.85
CA ASP A 75 4.60 -3.99 -15.70
C ASP A 75 5.07 -3.96 -14.23
N VAL A 76 4.27 -3.41 -13.32
CA VAL A 76 4.55 -3.41 -11.88
C VAL A 76 4.14 -4.75 -11.30
N ARG A 77 5.14 -5.58 -10.93
CA ARG A 77 4.94 -6.96 -10.49
C ARG A 77 5.82 -7.28 -9.29
N GLY A 78 5.25 -7.89 -8.26
CA GLY A 78 5.95 -8.38 -7.07
C GLY A 78 6.47 -7.28 -6.15
N GLN A 79 5.98 -6.05 -6.28
CA GLN A 79 6.55 -4.89 -5.61
C GLN A 79 5.78 -4.49 -4.35
N THR A 80 6.49 -3.86 -3.42
CA THR A 80 5.91 -3.10 -2.31
C THR A 80 6.01 -1.63 -2.64
N LEU A 81 4.88 -0.99 -2.93
CA LEU A 81 4.80 0.40 -3.36
C LEU A 81 4.33 1.29 -2.22
N HIS A 82 4.64 2.58 -2.32
CA HIS A 82 4.15 3.60 -1.39
C HIS A 82 3.27 4.59 -2.15
N ALA A 83 2.07 4.86 -1.63
CA ALA A 83 1.11 5.73 -2.32
C ALA A 83 1.68 7.13 -2.60
N VAL A 84 2.50 7.67 -1.70
CA VAL A 84 3.14 8.99 -1.85
C VAL A 84 4.08 9.08 -3.05
N ASP A 85 4.66 7.96 -3.50
CA ASP A 85 5.58 7.93 -4.64
C ASP A 85 4.83 7.79 -5.97
N LEU A 86 3.55 7.39 -5.93
CA LEU A 86 2.71 7.18 -7.11
C LEU A 86 1.77 8.37 -7.41
N ILE A 87 1.64 9.30 -6.45
CA ILE A 87 0.70 10.44 -6.52
C ILE A 87 1.45 11.77 -6.67
N LYS A 88 2.78 11.75 -6.58
CA LYS A 88 3.58 12.95 -6.88
C LYS A 88 3.72 13.10 -8.39
N ASP A 89 3.35 14.28 -8.89
CA ASP A 89 3.86 14.83 -10.14
C ASP A 89 5.35 15.19 -9.98
#